data_AF-A0A7C8M2B1-F1
#
_entry.id   AF-A0A7C8M2B1-F1
#
_cell.length_a   1.000
_cell.length_b   1.000
_cell.length_c   1.000
_cell.angle_alpha   90.00
_cell.angle_beta   90.00
_cell.angle_gamma   90.00
#
_symmetry.space_group_name_H-M   'P 1'
#
loop_
_entity.id
_entity.type
_entity.pdbx_description
1 polymer ?
#
loop_
_entity_poly.entity_id
_entity_poly.type
_entity_poly.pdbx_seq_one_letter_code
_entity_poly.pdbx_strand_id
1 'polypeptide(L)'
;MFENSFYPEWLEVFIVDDERFGAAYDAVPDNRRAWLKTTIARLHALHGTPQVMWGRQENHWRQGHISIAESRPVDWTAVVVDSAYASGVRLLAAAMMPLLSGVEDILVVFSGDAPVAAECLAALELAGIEMAVQLDAENTALFMAELSASGISGRILALGETARHAVHHVGILGNGLSAWFEPQHTSLGVLSGASFDRDLLAWAHPDLNIVDVAADDLASPSSFAAICCEADVVDTVADTVPVSLGAGQEGCWIWPDLLPQWFTHRRFSLLSEV
;
A
#
# COMPACT_ATOMS: atom_id res chain seq x y z
N MET A 1 24.82 17.39 2.63
CA MET A 1 24.61 16.13 3.39
C MET A 1 23.42 15.44 2.77
N PHE A 2 23.58 14.88 1.56
CA PHE A 2 22.64 13.99 0.85
C PHE A 2 23.46 13.34 -0.30
N GLU A 3 24.42 12.47 0.02
CA GLU A 3 25.20 11.79 -1.03
C GLU A 3 24.50 10.54 -1.59
N ASN A 4 23.32 10.16 -1.07
CA ASN A 4 22.53 9.00 -1.54
C ASN A 4 21.03 9.19 -1.24
N SER A 5 20.38 10.20 -1.83
CA SER A 5 18.91 10.30 -1.78
C SER A 5 18.32 9.54 -2.97
N PHE A 6 17.32 8.67 -2.75
CA PHE A 6 16.56 8.04 -3.84
C PHE A 6 15.62 9.02 -4.56
N TYR A 7 15.56 10.26 -4.06
CA TYR A 7 14.79 11.38 -4.59
C TYR A 7 15.68 12.24 -5.51
N PRO A 8 15.52 12.15 -6.84
CA PRO A 8 16.27 12.98 -7.79
C PRO A 8 15.89 14.46 -7.66
N GLU A 9 16.87 15.35 -7.76
CA GLU A 9 16.66 16.81 -7.66
C GLU A 9 15.64 17.34 -8.70
N TRP A 10 15.53 16.70 -9.87
CA TRP A 10 14.59 17.13 -10.90
C TRP A 10 13.12 16.94 -10.50
N LEU A 11 12.82 16.13 -9.46
CA LEU A 11 11.47 15.97 -8.95
C LEU A 11 10.95 17.21 -8.20
N GLU A 12 11.82 18.12 -7.78
CA GLU A 12 11.43 19.29 -6.97
C GLU A 12 10.36 20.16 -7.63
N VAL A 13 10.38 20.25 -8.97
CA VAL A 13 9.41 21.03 -9.74
C VAL A 13 8.04 20.36 -9.88
N PHE A 14 7.93 19.09 -9.50
CA PHE A 14 6.73 18.27 -9.59
C PHE A 14 6.09 17.96 -8.23
N ILE A 15 6.67 18.50 -7.14
CA ILE A 15 6.14 18.34 -5.79
C ILE A 15 4.70 18.86 -5.73
N VAL A 16 3.83 18.08 -5.10
CA VAL A 16 2.50 18.54 -4.67
C VAL A 16 2.71 19.44 -3.45
N ASP A 17 2.41 20.72 -3.58
CA ASP A 17 2.60 21.69 -2.50
C ASP A 17 1.62 21.51 -1.32
N ASP A 18 2.02 22.03 -0.16
CA ASP A 18 1.23 21.99 1.09
C ASP A 18 -0.15 22.65 0.94
N GLU A 19 -0.29 23.66 0.08
CA GLU A 19 -1.58 24.34 -0.15
C GLU A 19 -2.58 23.37 -0.81
N ARG A 20 -2.14 22.53 -1.75
CA ARG A 20 -2.95 21.47 -2.36
C ARG A 20 -3.34 20.40 -1.34
N PHE A 21 -2.43 20.01 -0.44
CA PHE A 21 -2.75 19.09 0.65
C PHE A 21 -3.81 19.68 1.59
N GLY A 22 -3.64 20.92 2.04
CA GLY A 22 -4.59 21.62 2.90
C GLY A 22 -5.96 21.79 2.23
N ALA A 23 -5.99 22.19 0.96
CA ALA A 23 -7.24 22.33 0.21
C ALA A 23 -7.97 20.98 0.04
N ALA A 24 -7.23 19.90 -0.23
CA ALA A 24 -7.81 18.56 -0.30
C ALA A 24 -8.35 18.08 1.05
N TYR A 25 -7.61 18.32 2.13
CA TYR A 25 -8.05 18.02 3.48
C TYR A 25 -9.36 18.72 3.85
N ASP A 26 -9.51 19.99 3.48
CA ASP A 26 -10.73 20.76 3.74
C ASP A 26 -11.89 20.38 2.81
N ALA A 27 -11.60 19.94 1.59
CA ALA A 27 -12.61 19.48 0.64
C ALA A 27 -13.26 18.15 1.04
N VAL A 28 -12.54 17.29 1.78
CA VAL A 28 -13.06 15.99 2.23
C VAL A 28 -13.94 16.16 3.49
N PRO A 29 -15.22 15.74 3.45
CA PRO A 29 -16.14 15.80 4.60
C PRO A 29 -15.63 15.13 5.89
N ASP A 30 -16.01 15.67 7.05
CA ASP A 30 -15.62 15.19 8.38
C ASP A 30 -15.83 13.68 8.58
N ASN A 31 -16.97 13.15 8.16
CA ASN A 31 -17.29 11.73 8.28
C ASN A 31 -16.33 10.85 7.44
N ARG A 32 -15.94 11.30 6.24
CA ARG A 32 -14.98 10.60 5.38
C ARG A 32 -13.57 10.68 5.95
N ARG A 33 -13.16 11.84 6.46
CA ARG A 33 -11.88 11.99 7.20
C ARG A 33 -11.83 11.08 8.43
N ALA A 34 -12.95 10.91 9.14
CA ALA A 34 -13.06 9.97 10.26
C ALA A 34 -12.86 8.51 9.83
N TRP A 35 -13.35 8.10 8.65
CA TRP A 35 -13.10 6.77 8.10
C TRP A 35 -11.65 6.55 7.67
N LEU A 36 -11.01 7.56 7.07
CA LEU A 36 -9.56 7.50 6.77
C LEU A 36 -8.75 7.32 8.06
N LYS A 37 -9.03 8.11 9.11
CA LYS A 37 -8.41 7.94 10.44
C LYS A 37 -8.70 6.58 11.06
N THR A 38 -9.93 6.08 10.91
CA THR A 38 -10.31 4.74 11.38
C THR A 38 -9.49 3.67 10.68
N THR A 39 -9.30 3.79 9.36
CA THR A 39 -8.47 2.87 8.57
C THR A 39 -7.02 2.87 9.08
N ILE A 40 -6.41 4.05 9.27
CA ILE A 40 -5.07 4.19 9.89
C ILE A 40 -5.01 3.45 11.24
N ALA A 41 -5.96 3.73 12.13
CA ALA A 41 -6.01 3.15 13.47
C ALA A 41 -6.16 1.61 13.43
N ARG A 42 -6.94 1.08 12.49
CA ARG A 42 -7.13 -0.37 12.30
C ARG A 42 -5.86 -1.03 11.79
N LEU A 43 -5.18 -0.42 10.82
CA LEU A 43 -3.91 -0.94 10.31
C LEU A 43 -2.84 -0.95 11.39
N HIS A 44 -2.75 0.10 12.22
CA HIS A 44 -1.89 0.09 13.41
C HIS A 44 -2.27 -1.01 14.41
N ALA A 45 -3.56 -1.24 14.65
CA ALA A 45 -4.00 -2.28 15.58
C ALA A 45 -3.66 -3.70 15.08
N LEU A 46 -3.72 -3.93 13.76
CA LEU A 46 -3.45 -5.23 13.14
C LEU A 46 -1.95 -5.53 13.04
N HIS A 47 -1.15 -4.53 12.68
CA HIS A 47 0.26 -4.73 12.36
C HIS A 47 1.23 -4.23 13.43
N GLY A 48 0.75 -3.39 14.35
CA GLY A 48 1.58 -2.70 15.32
C GLY A 48 2.48 -1.63 14.71
N THR A 49 3.33 -1.05 15.54
CA THR A 49 4.37 -0.11 15.13
C THR A 49 5.73 -0.72 15.47
N PRO A 50 6.72 -0.69 14.57
CA PRO A 50 8.00 -1.31 14.80
C PRO A 50 8.68 -0.63 15.99
N GLN A 51 9.07 -1.43 16.98
CA GLN A 51 9.81 -0.96 18.16
C GLN A 51 11.33 -1.07 17.96
N VAL A 52 11.75 -1.77 16.89
CA VAL A 52 13.14 -2.07 16.58
C VAL A 52 13.35 -1.88 15.08
N MET A 53 14.27 -1.00 14.71
CA MET A 53 14.56 -0.61 13.33
C MET A 53 15.75 -1.36 12.73
N TRP A 54 16.56 -1.99 13.57
CA TRP A 54 17.69 -2.81 13.15
C TRP A 54 17.95 -3.92 14.17
N GLY A 55 18.14 -5.13 13.67
CA GLY A 55 18.43 -6.30 14.48
C GLY A 55 19.57 -7.11 13.88
N ARG A 56 20.43 -7.63 14.75
CA ARG A 56 21.49 -8.58 14.40
C ARG A 56 21.47 -9.72 15.40
N GLN A 57 21.24 -10.93 14.92
CA GLN A 57 21.32 -12.15 15.70
C GLN A 57 22.49 -13.00 15.22
N GLU A 58 23.38 -13.36 16.13
CA GLU A 58 24.51 -14.24 15.88
C GLU A 58 24.37 -15.51 16.69
N ASN A 59 24.41 -16.66 16.02
CA ASN A 59 24.34 -17.97 16.67
C ASN A 59 25.65 -18.73 16.39
N HIS A 60 26.29 -19.20 17.47
CA HIS A 60 27.44 -20.10 17.43
C HIS A 60 26.94 -21.53 17.59
N TRP A 61 27.08 -22.33 16.53
CA TRP A 61 26.52 -23.67 16.49
C TRP A 61 27.56 -24.70 16.93
N ARG A 62 27.12 -25.71 17.67
CA ARG A 62 28.00 -26.80 18.17
C ARG A 62 28.73 -27.56 17.06
N GLN A 63 28.25 -27.45 15.82
CA GLN A 63 28.83 -28.06 14.62
C GLN A 63 29.94 -27.20 13.99
N GLY A 64 30.47 -26.19 14.68
CA GLY A 64 31.65 -25.42 14.24
C GLY A 64 31.35 -24.38 13.15
N HIS A 65 30.16 -23.80 13.15
CA HIS A 65 29.79 -22.73 12.23
C HIS A 65 29.01 -21.64 12.95
N ILE A 66 29.00 -20.45 12.34
CA ILE A 66 28.31 -19.26 12.84
C ILE A 66 27.25 -18.85 11.83
N SER A 67 26.05 -18.54 12.29
CA SER A 67 25.03 -17.87 11.48
C SER A 67 24.80 -16.46 12.00
N ILE A 68 24.92 -15.45 11.14
CA ILE A 68 24.54 -14.08 11.44
C ILE A 68 23.31 -13.72 10.59
N ALA A 69 22.23 -13.31 11.25
CA ALA A 69 21.04 -12.78 10.62
C ALA A 69 20.94 -11.27 10.92
N GLU A 70 20.88 -10.46 9.88
CA GLU A 70 20.67 -9.01 9.98
C GLU A 70 19.32 -8.65 9.38
N SER A 71 18.55 -7.81 10.05
CA SER A 71 17.25 -7.32 9.57
C SER A 71 17.12 -5.82 9.77
N ARG A 72 16.64 -5.12 8.75
CA ARG A 72 16.32 -3.68 8.77
C ARG A 72 15.27 -3.36 7.72
N PRO A 73 14.53 -2.24 7.83
CA PRO A 73 13.71 -1.74 6.73
C PRO A 73 14.55 -1.52 5.46
N VAL A 74 13.90 -1.59 4.30
CA VAL A 74 14.48 -1.15 3.03
C VAL A 74 14.83 0.33 3.09
N ASP A 75 15.75 0.75 2.23
CA ASP A 75 16.24 2.12 2.27
C ASP A 75 15.14 3.11 1.86
N TRP A 76 14.26 2.75 0.93
CA TRP A 76 13.16 3.61 0.48
C TRP A 76 11.95 2.83 -0.05
N THR A 77 10.82 3.52 -0.18
CA THR A 77 9.62 3.03 -0.88
C THR A 77 9.03 4.09 -1.81
N ALA A 78 8.75 3.70 -3.05
CA ALA A 78 7.96 4.49 -4.00
C ALA A 78 6.55 3.90 -4.11
N VAL A 79 5.52 4.72 -3.87
CA VAL A 79 4.11 4.35 -4.06
C VAL A 79 3.65 5.03 -5.35
N VAL A 80 3.66 4.28 -6.46
CA VAL A 80 3.23 4.76 -7.77
C VAL A 80 1.73 4.50 -7.91
N VAL A 81 0.97 5.55 -8.16
CA VAL A 81 -0.49 5.55 -8.14
C VAL A 81 -0.98 6.20 -9.43
N ASP A 82 -1.98 5.62 -10.09
CA ASP A 82 -2.66 6.30 -11.20
C ASP A 82 -3.18 7.66 -10.73
N SER A 83 -2.94 8.72 -11.50
CA SER A 83 -3.46 10.06 -11.20
C SER A 83 -4.99 10.10 -11.12
N ALA A 84 -5.68 9.18 -11.81
CA ALA A 84 -7.13 9.01 -11.76
C ALA A 84 -7.61 8.12 -10.58
N TYR A 85 -6.70 7.59 -9.76
CA TYR A 85 -7.05 6.78 -8.60
C TYR A 85 -7.79 7.64 -7.56
N ALA A 86 -8.97 7.17 -7.14
CA ALA A 86 -9.86 7.96 -6.28
C ALA A 86 -10.04 7.36 -4.88
N SER A 87 -9.57 6.13 -4.63
CA SER A 87 -9.74 5.47 -3.35
C SER A 87 -8.65 5.89 -2.36
N GLY A 88 -8.92 6.92 -1.55
CA GLY A 88 -8.05 7.30 -0.44
C GLY A 88 -7.85 6.16 0.57
N VAL A 89 -8.89 5.34 0.81
CA VAL A 89 -8.85 4.21 1.75
C VAL A 89 -7.87 3.12 1.28
N ARG A 90 -7.93 2.73 -0.01
CA ARG A 90 -7.03 1.70 -0.56
C ARG A 90 -5.60 2.19 -0.72
N LEU A 91 -5.41 3.46 -1.11
CA LEU A 91 -4.10 4.11 -1.12
C LEU A 91 -3.48 4.07 0.28
N LEU A 92 -4.26 4.46 1.30
CA LEU A 92 -3.80 4.45 2.67
C LEU A 92 -3.44 3.03 3.15
N ALA A 93 -4.26 2.03 2.83
CA ALA A 93 -3.96 0.64 3.14
C ALA A 93 -2.62 0.15 2.54
N ALA A 94 -2.20 0.69 1.39
CA ALA A 94 -0.91 0.38 0.80
C ALA A 94 0.23 1.23 1.42
N ALA A 95 0.04 2.54 1.48
CA ALA A 95 1.06 3.50 1.92
C ALA A 95 1.38 3.42 3.42
N MET A 96 0.46 2.91 4.24
CA MET A 96 0.74 2.63 5.64
C MET A 96 1.72 1.47 5.83
N MET A 97 1.78 0.51 4.91
CA MET A 97 2.64 -0.66 5.10
C MET A 97 4.13 -0.31 5.24
N PRO A 98 4.75 0.54 4.38
CA PRO A 98 6.12 0.99 4.60
C PRO A 98 6.29 1.80 5.90
N LEU A 99 5.32 2.65 6.28
CA LEU A 99 5.35 3.38 7.56
C LEU A 99 5.36 2.43 8.77
N LEU A 100 4.48 1.42 8.76
CA LEU A 100 4.41 0.37 9.78
C LEU A 100 5.59 -0.61 9.71
N SER A 101 6.46 -0.49 8.72
CA SER A 101 7.74 -1.19 8.65
C SER A 101 8.90 -0.35 9.11
N GLY A 102 8.72 0.96 9.30
CA GLY A 102 9.80 1.87 9.65
C GLY A 102 10.66 2.28 8.44
N VAL A 103 10.11 2.26 7.24
CA VAL A 103 10.76 2.92 6.09
C VAL A 103 10.69 4.42 6.31
N GLU A 104 11.83 5.10 6.32
CA GLU A 104 11.92 6.54 6.56
C GLU A 104 11.67 7.35 5.28
N ASP A 105 12.14 6.82 4.16
CA ASP A 105 12.12 7.48 2.86
C ASP A 105 10.96 6.93 2.00
N ILE A 106 9.84 7.65 2.00
CA ILE A 106 8.63 7.27 1.25
C ILE A 106 8.27 8.41 0.28
N LEU A 107 8.11 8.07 -0.99
CA LEU A 107 7.64 8.99 -2.04
C LEU A 107 6.36 8.44 -2.65
N VAL A 108 5.33 9.28 -2.73
CA VAL A 108 4.13 8.96 -3.52
C VAL A 108 4.22 9.63 -4.88
N VAL A 109 4.02 8.86 -5.95
CA VAL A 109 4.08 9.33 -7.33
C VAL A 109 2.71 9.15 -7.97
N PHE A 110 2.00 10.25 -8.18
CA PHE A 110 0.78 10.24 -8.99
C PHE A 110 1.16 10.29 -10.47
N SER A 111 0.94 9.19 -11.19
CA SER A 111 1.31 9.02 -12.59
C SER A 111 0.15 9.35 -13.53
N GLY A 112 0.38 10.30 -14.43
CA GLY A 112 -0.56 10.78 -15.43
C GLY A 112 -1.10 12.18 -15.14
N ASP A 113 -1.90 12.67 -16.07
CA ASP A 113 -2.29 14.09 -16.15
C ASP A 113 -3.61 14.41 -15.43
N ALA A 114 -4.31 13.41 -14.91
CA ALA A 114 -5.58 13.64 -14.23
C ALA A 114 -5.34 14.41 -12.91
N PRO A 115 -6.23 15.33 -12.51
CA PRO A 115 -6.13 15.93 -11.18
C PRO A 115 -6.22 14.85 -10.10
N VAL A 116 -5.27 14.86 -9.16
CA VAL A 116 -5.26 13.93 -8.03
C VAL A 116 -6.51 14.12 -7.19
N ALA A 117 -7.18 13.01 -6.85
CA ALA A 117 -8.37 13.03 -6.02
C ALA A 117 -8.10 13.63 -4.63
N ALA A 118 -9.01 14.47 -4.13
CA ALA A 118 -8.91 15.07 -2.81
C ALA A 118 -8.85 14.01 -1.70
N GLU A 119 -9.60 12.91 -1.85
CA GLU A 119 -9.56 11.75 -0.96
C GLU A 119 -8.16 11.15 -0.81
N CYS A 120 -7.37 11.09 -1.89
CA CYS A 120 -6.02 10.55 -1.85
C CYS A 120 -5.05 11.49 -1.13
N LEU A 121 -5.06 12.78 -1.45
CA LEU A 121 -4.21 13.77 -0.77
C LEU A 121 -4.58 13.89 0.72
N ALA A 122 -5.87 13.92 1.06
CA ALA A 122 -6.31 13.95 2.45
C ALA A 122 -5.91 12.70 3.22
N ALA A 123 -5.88 11.53 2.56
CA ALA A 123 -5.41 10.28 3.17
C ALA A 123 -3.90 10.34 3.47
N LEU A 124 -3.09 10.85 2.54
CA LEU A 124 -1.65 11.02 2.73
C LEU A 124 -1.32 12.04 3.83
N GLU A 125 -2.01 13.19 3.83
CA GLU A 125 -1.92 14.21 4.89
C GLU A 125 -2.19 13.58 6.27
N LEU A 126 -3.29 12.82 6.39
CA LEU A 126 -3.66 12.15 7.63
C LEU A 126 -2.66 11.06 8.07
N ALA A 127 -1.97 10.44 7.12
CA ALA A 127 -0.92 9.46 7.38
C ALA A 127 0.45 10.10 7.69
N GLY A 128 0.58 11.42 7.55
CA GLY A 128 1.86 12.14 7.71
C GLY A 128 2.82 11.92 6.55
N ILE A 129 2.31 11.60 5.35
CA ILE A 129 3.12 11.45 4.13
C ILE A 129 3.03 12.77 3.36
N GLU A 130 4.07 13.59 3.50
CA GLU A 130 4.14 14.93 2.92
C GLU A 130 4.86 14.94 1.55
N MET A 131 5.65 13.90 1.26
CA MET A 131 6.42 13.81 0.02
C MET A 131 5.62 13.12 -1.09
N ALA A 132 4.94 13.93 -1.90
CA ALA A 132 4.23 13.47 -3.09
C ALA A 132 4.59 14.30 -4.32
N VAL A 133 4.65 13.65 -5.48
CA VAL A 133 4.86 14.29 -6.79
C VAL A 133 3.76 13.88 -7.76
N GLN A 134 3.47 14.74 -8.72
CA GLN A 134 2.62 14.40 -9.85
C GLN A 134 3.42 14.46 -11.14
N LEU A 135 3.56 13.32 -11.81
CA LEU A 135 4.38 13.15 -13.01
C LEU A 135 3.49 12.71 -14.16
N ASP A 136 3.76 13.20 -15.37
CA ASP A 136 3.21 12.59 -16.59
C ASP A 136 3.83 11.19 -16.83
N ALA A 137 3.38 10.51 -17.88
CA ALA A 137 3.85 9.16 -18.22
C ALA A 137 5.36 9.11 -18.55
N GLU A 138 5.90 10.14 -19.21
CA GLU A 138 7.31 10.20 -19.62
C GLU A 138 8.22 10.37 -18.41
N ASN A 139 7.91 11.33 -17.54
CA ASN A 139 8.65 11.58 -16.31
C ASN A 139 8.49 10.42 -15.31
N THR A 140 7.34 9.76 -15.27
CA THR A 140 7.18 8.52 -14.48
C THR A 140 8.15 7.44 -14.98
N ALA A 141 8.21 7.21 -16.30
CA ALA A 141 9.11 6.21 -16.88
C ALA A 141 10.59 6.54 -16.63
N LEU A 142 10.96 7.83 -16.74
CA LEU A 142 12.31 8.31 -16.41
C LEU A 142 12.66 8.01 -14.95
N PHE A 143 11.79 8.39 -14.01
CA PHE A 143 12.00 8.14 -12.58
C PHE A 143 12.17 6.63 -12.29
N MET A 144 11.32 5.79 -12.87
CA MET A 144 11.41 4.35 -12.68
C MET A 144 12.72 3.77 -13.24
N ALA A 145 13.22 4.29 -14.37
CA ALA A 145 14.50 3.88 -14.94
C ALA A 145 15.69 4.29 -14.03
N GLU A 146 15.66 5.48 -13.44
CA GLU A 146 16.67 5.93 -12.48
C GLU A 146 16.68 5.06 -11.21
N LEU A 147 15.51 4.74 -10.66
CA LEU A 147 15.40 3.83 -9.50
C LEU A 147 16.03 2.46 -9.81
N SER A 148 15.74 1.90 -10.99
CA SER A 148 16.31 0.62 -11.42
C SER A 148 17.84 0.64 -11.53
N ALA A 149 18.42 1.79 -11.88
CA ALA A 149 19.88 1.96 -12.00
C ALA A 149 20.58 2.28 -10.67
N SER A 150 19.86 2.73 -9.64
CA SER A 150 20.44 3.22 -8.37
C SER A 150 21.23 2.17 -7.59
N GLY A 151 20.87 0.88 -7.69
CA GLY A 151 21.45 -0.21 -6.91
C GLY A 151 21.17 -0.14 -5.39
N ILE A 152 20.30 0.76 -4.96
CA ILE A 152 19.86 0.93 -3.57
C ILE A 152 18.66 0.00 -3.31
N SER A 153 18.58 -0.60 -2.11
CA SER A 153 17.48 -1.52 -1.81
C SER A 153 16.18 -0.76 -1.60
N GLY A 154 15.14 -1.12 -2.36
CA GLY A 154 13.90 -0.36 -2.40
C GLY A 154 12.69 -1.22 -2.67
N ARG A 155 11.52 -0.64 -2.42
CA ARG A 155 10.22 -1.26 -2.71
C ARG A 155 9.36 -0.33 -3.53
N ILE A 156 8.63 -0.91 -4.48
CA ILE A 156 7.70 -0.18 -5.32
C ILE A 156 6.30 -0.76 -5.11
N LEU A 157 5.32 0.10 -4.81
CA LEU A 157 3.91 -0.26 -4.84
C LEU A 157 3.30 0.36 -6.09
N ALA A 158 2.56 -0.42 -6.87
CA ALA A 158 1.86 0.07 -8.06
C ALA A 158 0.34 -0.09 -7.88
N LEU A 159 -0.37 1.02 -7.80
CA LEU A 159 -1.83 1.09 -7.66
C LEU A 159 -2.45 1.67 -8.92
N GLY A 160 -3.39 0.94 -9.52
CA GLY A 160 -3.92 1.24 -10.85
C GLY A 160 -3.10 0.67 -12.02
N GLU A 161 -3.71 0.69 -13.21
CA GLU A 161 -3.18 0.04 -14.40
C GLU A 161 -2.03 0.85 -15.03
N THR A 162 -2.08 2.18 -14.96
CA THR A 162 -1.03 3.05 -15.51
C THR A 162 0.27 2.90 -14.71
N ALA A 163 0.19 2.91 -13.38
CA ALA A 163 1.27 2.65 -12.46
C ALA A 163 1.85 1.25 -12.69
N ARG A 164 0.97 0.24 -12.82
CA ARG A 164 1.39 -1.12 -13.16
C ARG A 164 2.20 -1.16 -14.45
N HIS A 165 1.73 -0.50 -15.51
CA HIS A 165 2.45 -0.42 -16.78
C HIS A 165 3.78 0.30 -16.65
N ALA A 166 3.83 1.44 -15.95
CA ALA A 166 5.06 2.19 -15.74
C ALA A 166 6.13 1.35 -15.04
N VAL A 167 5.74 0.60 -14.00
CA VAL A 167 6.65 -0.29 -13.26
C VAL A 167 7.07 -1.50 -14.10
N HIS A 168 6.15 -2.10 -14.87
CA HIS A 168 6.50 -3.21 -15.77
C HIS A 168 7.42 -2.81 -16.93
N HIS A 169 7.27 -1.59 -17.45
CA HIS A 169 8.02 -1.12 -18.63
C HIS A 169 9.52 -1.07 -18.38
N VAL A 170 9.94 -0.84 -17.13
CA VAL A 170 11.35 -0.79 -16.74
C VAL A 170 12.01 -2.18 -16.71
N GLY A 171 11.23 -3.27 -16.78
CA GLY A 171 11.72 -4.63 -16.91
C GLY A 171 11.94 -5.34 -15.57
N ILE A 172 12.88 -6.28 -15.54
CA ILE A 172 13.19 -7.06 -14.33
C ILE A 172 13.86 -6.13 -13.31
N LEU A 173 13.17 -5.84 -12.21
CA LEU A 173 13.74 -5.19 -11.05
C LEU A 173 14.85 -6.08 -10.47
N GLY A 174 16.10 -5.79 -10.84
CA GLY A 174 17.30 -6.40 -10.27
C GLY A 174 17.81 -5.63 -9.05
N ASN A 175 18.91 -6.09 -8.44
CA ASN A 175 19.69 -5.33 -7.47
C ASN A 175 18.95 -4.90 -6.18
N GLY A 176 18.09 -5.77 -5.62
CA GLY A 176 17.46 -5.52 -4.32
C GLY A 176 16.13 -4.75 -4.37
N LEU A 177 15.63 -4.47 -5.57
CA LEU A 177 14.32 -3.89 -5.83
C LEU A 177 13.25 -4.98 -5.94
N SER A 178 12.08 -4.72 -5.36
CA SER A 178 10.88 -5.56 -5.53
C SER A 178 9.67 -4.67 -5.74
N ALA A 179 8.73 -5.11 -6.57
CA ALA A 179 7.45 -4.45 -6.77
C ALA A 179 6.30 -5.32 -6.26
N TRP A 180 5.30 -4.65 -5.69
CA TRP A 180 3.98 -5.19 -5.42
C TRP A 180 2.98 -4.45 -6.31
N PHE A 181 2.02 -5.18 -6.86
CA PHE A 181 1.01 -4.64 -7.75
C PHE A 181 -0.36 -4.85 -7.14
N GLU A 182 -1.19 -3.82 -7.19
CA GLU A 182 -2.58 -3.91 -6.76
C GLU A 182 -3.30 -5.07 -7.47
N PRO A 183 -3.91 -5.99 -6.70
CA PRO A 183 -4.76 -7.03 -7.25
C PRO A 183 -5.92 -6.44 -8.06
N GLN A 184 -6.10 -6.94 -9.28
CA GLN A 184 -7.13 -6.45 -10.18
C GLN A 184 -8.48 -7.10 -9.85
N HIS A 185 -9.31 -6.38 -9.11
CA HIS A 185 -10.68 -6.75 -8.83
C HIS A 185 -11.65 -5.78 -9.50
N THR A 186 -12.84 -6.28 -9.85
CA THR A 186 -13.87 -5.47 -10.52
C THR A 186 -15.13 -5.30 -9.67
N SER A 187 -15.25 -6.04 -8.56
CA SER A 187 -16.48 -6.13 -7.79
C SER A 187 -16.23 -6.41 -6.31
N LEU A 188 -17.19 -6.01 -5.47
CA LEU A 188 -17.31 -6.30 -4.05
C LEU A 188 -18.69 -6.94 -3.82
N GLY A 189 -18.74 -8.03 -3.06
CA GLY A 189 -19.99 -8.71 -2.71
C GLY A 189 -20.61 -8.15 -1.43
N VAL A 190 -21.93 -8.05 -1.34
CA VAL A 190 -22.67 -7.69 -0.13
C VAL A 190 -23.72 -8.75 0.12
N LEU A 191 -23.75 -9.33 1.32
CA LEU A 191 -24.74 -10.32 1.68
C LEU A 191 -26.16 -9.74 1.56
N SER A 192 -27.01 -10.45 0.81
CA SER A 192 -28.38 -10.03 0.53
C SER A 192 -29.19 -9.90 1.81
N GLY A 193 -29.89 -8.77 1.96
CA GLY A 193 -30.73 -8.48 3.13
C GLY A 193 -29.96 -7.95 4.35
N ALA A 194 -28.64 -7.85 4.29
CA ALA A 194 -27.85 -7.19 5.33
C ALA A 194 -27.85 -5.66 5.16
N SER A 195 -27.67 -4.93 6.26
CA SER A 195 -27.79 -3.47 6.33
C SER A 195 -26.44 -2.74 6.19
N PHE A 196 -25.64 -3.14 5.20
CA PHE A 196 -24.36 -2.49 4.91
C PHE A 196 -24.55 -1.14 4.22
N ASP A 197 -23.74 -0.16 4.60
CA ASP A 197 -23.76 1.18 3.99
C ASP A 197 -23.12 1.17 2.60
N ARG A 198 -23.97 1.14 1.57
CA ARG A 198 -23.54 1.09 0.17
C ARG A 198 -22.93 2.38 -0.33
N ASP A 199 -23.38 3.53 0.20
CA ASP A 199 -22.81 4.82 -0.19
C ASP A 199 -21.39 4.95 0.35
N LEU A 200 -21.16 4.45 1.57
CA LEU A 200 -19.82 4.36 2.15
C LEU A 200 -18.92 3.38 1.39
N LEU A 201 -19.42 2.20 1.02
CA LEU A 201 -18.68 1.24 0.18
C LEU A 201 -18.32 1.83 -1.18
N ALA A 202 -19.26 2.51 -1.84
CA ALA A 202 -19.03 3.14 -3.14
C ALA A 202 -18.02 4.29 -3.04
N TRP A 203 -18.01 5.02 -1.93
CA TRP A 203 -16.98 6.02 -1.69
C TRP A 203 -15.60 5.41 -1.42
N ALA A 204 -15.52 4.35 -0.61
CA ALA A 204 -14.26 3.68 -0.30
C ALA A 204 -13.69 2.95 -1.53
N HIS A 205 -14.55 2.44 -2.41
CA HIS A 205 -14.21 1.62 -3.58
C HIS A 205 -14.90 2.14 -4.86
N PRO A 206 -14.55 3.35 -5.34
CA PRO A 206 -15.29 4.07 -6.39
C PRO A 206 -15.27 3.42 -7.78
N ASP A 207 -14.36 2.48 -7.99
CA ASP A 207 -14.12 1.72 -9.22
C ASP A 207 -14.67 0.28 -9.16
N LEU A 208 -15.16 -0.19 -8.01
CA LEU A 208 -15.68 -1.55 -7.84
C LEU A 208 -17.20 -1.57 -7.98
N ASN A 209 -17.70 -2.61 -8.67
CA ASN A 209 -19.13 -2.88 -8.73
C ASN A 209 -19.60 -3.54 -7.42
N ILE A 210 -20.58 -2.96 -6.75
CA ILE A 210 -21.18 -3.54 -5.54
C ILE A 210 -22.31 -4.48 -5.94
N VAL A 211 -22.18 -5.76 -5.60
CA VAL A 211 -23.07 -6.85 -6.04
C VAL A 211 -23.70 -7.56 -4.85
N ASP A 212 -25.00 -7.83 -4.91
CA ASP A 212 -25.69 -8.66 -3.93
C ASP A 212 -25.31 -10.14 -4.07
N VAL A 213 -25.00 -10.78 -2.94
CA VAL A 213 -24.63 -12.20 -2.85
C VAL A 213 -25.64 -12.90 -1.93
N ALA A 214 -26.22 -14.02 -2.37
CA ALA A 214 -27.10 -14.81 -1.52
C ALA A 214 -26.29 -15.61 -0.48
N ALA A 215 -26.89 -15.92 0.67
CA ALA A 215 -26.20 -16.71 1.72
C ALA A 215 -25.72 -18.07 1.19
N ASP A 216 -26.50 -18.72 0.33
CA ASP A 216 -26.17 -20.01 -0.28
C ASP A 216 -24.97 -19.93 -1.25
N ASP A 217 -24.64 -18.72 -1.72
CA ASP A 217 -23.55 -18.48 -2.67
C ASP A 217 -22.23 -18.06 -1.99
N LEU A 218 -22.22 -17.80 -0.67
CA LEU A 218 -21.02 -17.33 0.04
C LEU A 218 -19.82 -18.30 -0.08
N ALA A 219 -20.10 -19.60 -0.07
CA ALA A 219 -19.09 -20.65 -0.21
C ALA A 219 -18.64 -20.88 -1.67
N SER A 220 -19.30 -20.24 -2.64
CA SER A 220 -18.94 -20.38 -4.05
C SER A 220 -17.69 -19.56 -4.36
N PRO A 221 -16.71 -20.14 -5.09
CA PRO A 221 -15.55 -19.40 -5.56
C PRO A 221 -15.95 -18.15 -6.35
N SER A 222 -15.33 -17.02 -6.01
CA SER A 222 -15.58 -15.74 -6.67
C SER A 222 -14.29 -14.94 -6.80
N SER A 223 -14.31 -13.89 -7.62
CA SER A 223 -13.18 -12.97 -7.82
C SER A 223 -13.41 -11.61 -7.13
N PHE A 224 -14.33 -11.58 -6.16
CA PHE A 224 -14.61 -10.37 -5.40
C PHE A 224 -13.38 -9.90 -4.63
N ALA A 225 -13.18 -8.58 -4.58
CA ALA A 225 -12.14 -7.98 -3.74
C ALA A 225 -12.40 -8.25 -2.26
N ALA A 226 -13.68 -8.19 -1.88
CA ALA A 226 -14.15 -8.51 -0.55
C ALA A 226 -15.62 -8.95 -0.59
N ILE A 227 -16.07 -9.58 0.50
CA ILE A 227 -17.49 -9.78 0.78
C ILE A 227 -17.85 -9.10 2.10
N CYS A 228 -18.89 -8.26 2.07
CA CYS A 228 -19.54 -7.73 3.26
C CYS A 228 -20.55 -8.75 3.78
N CYS A 229 -20.32 -9.28 4.98
CA CYS A 229 -21.20 -10.26 5.60
C CYS A 229 -21.21 -10.15 7.12
N GLU A 230 -22.26 -10.69 7.75
CA GLU A 230 -22.36 -10.73 9.21
C GLU A 230 -21.33 -11.69 9.81
N ALA A 231 -20.98 -11.47 11.08
CA ALA A 231 -19.92 -12.23 11.75
C ALA A 231 -20.26 -13.72 11.95
N ASP A 232 -21.54 -14.09 11.96
CA ASP A 232 -22.01 -15.47 12.12
C ASP A 232 -21.87 -16.32 10.86
N VAL A 233 -21.69 -15.69 9.69
CA VAL A 233 -21.54 -16.37 8.39
C VAL A 233 -20.16 -16.16 7.76
N VAL A 234 -19.25 -15.43 8.40
CA VAL A 234 -17.91 -15.15 7.84
C VAL A 234 -17.11 -16.41 7.52
N ASP A 235 -17.23 -17.46 8.35
CA ASP A 235 -16.55 -18.74 8.14
C ASP A 235 -17.08 -19.53 6.93
N THR A 236 -18.20 -19.08 6.33
CA THR A 236 -18.77 -19.69 5.12
C THR A 236 -18.28 -19.02 3.83
N VAL A 237 -17.62 -17.86 3.92
CA VAL A 237 -17.06 -17.16 2.77
C VAL A 237 -15.94 -17.99 2.16
N ALA A 238 -15.95 -18.15 0.84
CA ALA A 238 -14.95 -18.90 0.12
C ALA A 238 -13.52 -18.33 0.33
N ASP A 239 -12.54 -19.20 0.56
CA ASP A 239 -11.11 -18.84 0.71
C ASP A 239 -10.51 -18.07 -0.48
N THR A 240 -11.20 -18.07 -1.64
CA THR A 240 -10.79 -17.28 -2.81
C THR A 240 -11.04 -15.77 -2.64
N VAL A 241 -11.87 -15.38 -1.67
CA VAL A 241 -12.14 -13.98 -1.33
C VAL A 241 -11.13 -13.54 -0.28
N PRO A 242 -10.28 -12.55 -0.57
CA PRO A 242 -9.14 -12.24 0.30
C PRO A 242 -9.55 -11.47 1.57
N VAL A 243 -10.70 -10.79 1.56
CA VAL A 243 -11.16 -9.94 2.67
C VAL A 243 -12.66 -10.16 2.92
N SER A 244 -13.05 -10.30 4.19
CA SER A 244 -14.45 -10.19 4.61
C SER A 244 -14.64 -8.96 5.50
N LEU A 245 -15.63 -8.13 5.19
CA LEU A 245 -15.95 -6.91 5.91
C LEU A 245 -17.21 -7.09 6.76
N GLY A 246 -17.06 -7.10 8.07
CA GLY A 246 -18.19 -7.10 9.00
C GLY A 246 -18.89 -5.74 9.07
N ALA A 247 -20.09 -5.71 9.65
CA ALA A 247 -20.84 -4.47 9.86
C ALA A 247 -19.99 -3.41 10.59
N GLY A 248 -19.97 -2.18 10.08
CA GLY A 248 -19.14 -1.09 10.61
C GLY A 248 -17.67 -1.15 10.16
N GLN A 249 -17.32 -1.94 9.14
CA GLN A 249 -16.00 -1.94 8.48
C GLN A 249 -16.06 -1.49 7.01
N GLU A 250 -17.19 -0.98 6.53
CA GLU A 250 -17.45 -0.64 5.13
C GLU A 250 -16.51 0.45 4.59
N GLY A 251 -16.03 1.34 5.46
CA GLY A 251 -15.10 2.42 5.10
C GLY A 251 -13.63 2.07 5.31
N CYS A 252 -13.30 0.81 5.63
CA CYS A 252 -11.95 0.35 5.90
C CYS A 252 -11.44 -0.58 4.79
N TRP A 253 -10.12 -0.65 4.63
CA TRP A 253 -9.50 -1.61 3.72
C TRP A 253 -8.20 -2.17 4.28
N ILE A 254 -7.83 -3.35 3.79
CA ILE A 254 -6.53 -3.99 4.00
C ILE A 254 -6.13 -4.71 2.72
N TRP A 255 -4.83 -4.76 2.44
CA TRP A 255 -4.24 -5.59 1.40
C TRP A 255 -3.61 -6.83 2.04
N PRO A 256 -4.27 -8.02 2.04
CA PRO A 256 -3.81 -9.17 2.81
C PRO A 256 -2.39 -9.65 2.45
N ASP A 257 -2.04 -9.53 1.17
CA ASP A 257 -0.72 -9.94 0.66
C ASP A 257 0.37 -8.88 0.80
N LEU A 258 0.02 -7.66 1.22
CA LEU A 258 0.96 -6.57 1.44
C LEU A 258 1.19 -6.38 2.94
N LEU A 259 2.22 -7.04 3.46
CA LEU A 259 2.55 -7.04 4.88
C LEU A 259 3.77 -6.17 5.17
N PRO A 260 3.87 -5.55 6.36
CA PRO A 260 5.04 -4.73 6.73
C PRO A 260 6.38 -5.46 6.56
N GLN A 261 6.41 -6.77 6.84
CA GLN A 261 7.60 -7.61 6.67
C GLN A 261 8.16 -7.65 5.23
N TRP A 262 7.35 -7.35 4.22
CA TRP A 262 7.80 -7.26 2.82
C TRP A 262 8.80 -6.10 2.60
N PHE A 263 8.71 -5.07 3.43
CA PHE A 263 9.61 -3.92 3.46
C PHE A 263 10.82 -4.13 4.38
N THR A 264 11.01 -5.32 4.93
CA THR A 264 12.21 -5.65 5.72
C THR A 264 13.24 -6.37 4.85
N HIS A 265 14.42 -5.77 4.71
CA HIS A 265 15.60 -6.45 4.18
C HIS A 265 16.17 -7.41 5.22
N ARG A 266 16.42 -8.67 4.83
CA ARG A 266 17.08 -9.67 5.67
C ARG A 266 18.32 -10.23 4.97
N ARG A 267 19.45 -10.25 5.67
CA ARG A 267 20.70 -10.82 5.18
C ARG A 267 21.16 -11.93 6.12
N PHE A 268 21.56 -13.07 5.55
CA PHE A 268 22.19 -14.16 6.28
C PHE A 268 23.64 -14.30 5.86
N SER A 269 24.52 -14.45 6.84
CA SER A 269 25.91 -14.87 6.63
C SER A 269 26.12 -16.20 7.35
N LEU A 270 26.61 -17.20 6.62
CA LEU A 270 27.01 -18.49 7.15
C LEU A 270 28.53 -18.57 7.09
N LEU A 271 29.16 -18.68 8.24
CA LEU A 271 30.61 -18.66 8.39
C LEU A 271 31.07 -19.98 9.01
N SER A 272 32.23 -20.49 8.60
CA SER A 272 32.93 -21.54 9.35
C SER A 272 33.69 -20.91 10.52
N GLU A 273 33.73 -21.57 11.67
CA GLU A 273 34.72 -21.21 12.69
C GLU A 273 36.12 -21.50 12.12
N VAL A 274 37.00 -20.49 12.13
CA VAL A 274 38.41 -20.60 11.71
C VAL A 274 39.21 -21.35 12.78
#